data_AF-A0A7W3VXF8-F1
#
_entry.id   AF-A0A7W3VXF8-F1
#
_cell.length_a   1.000
_cell.length_b   1.000
_cell.length_c   1.000
_cell.angle_alpha   90.00
_cell.angle_beta   90.00
_cell.angle_gamma   90.00
#
_symmetry.space_group_name_H-M   'P 1'
#
loop_
_entity.id
_entity.type
_entity.pdbx_description
1 polymer ?
#
loop_
_entity_poly.entity_id
_entity_poly.type
_entity_poly.pdbx_seq_one_letter_code
_entity_poly.pdbx_strand_id
1 'polypeptide(L)'
;MRDEIGVVEYPDGGRYAELADVAVPRPPEPPAVPVEVDASRHLGVYERAGSRIELSQSPGGLRLKTTVTGGLAELVAEKRRTTTWCRCRTRCS
;
A
#
# COMPACT_ATOMS: atom_id res chain seq x y z
N MET A 1 -9.77 -7.17 -10.50
CA MET A 1 -9.59 -8.41 -9.70
C MET A 1 -9.25 -7.96 -8.27
N ARG A 2 -10.28 -7.91 -7.40
CA ARG A 2 -10.34 -7.67 -5.93
C ARG A 2 -9.41 -6.57 -5.38
N ASP A 3 -9.77 -5.32 -5.12
CA ASP A 3 -10.86 -4.66 -4.35
C ASP A 3 -10.98 -4.93 -2.84
N GLU A 4 -10.20 -5.85 -2.27
CA GLU A 4 -10.33 -6.20 -0.84
C GLU A 4 -9.07 -5.89 -0.01
N ILE A 5 -8.69 -4.61 0.06
CA ILE A 5 -8.11 -4.11 1.31
C ILE A 5 -9.27 -3.48 2.06
N GLY A 6 -10.06 -4.32 2.71
CA GLY A 6 -11.09 -3.85 3.64
C GLY A 6 -10.41 -3.05 4.75
N VAL A 7 -11.00 -1.93 5.13
CA VAL A 7 -10.77 -1.39 6.47
C VAL A 7 -11.19 -2.51 7.41
N VAL A 8 -10.26 -3.07 8.18
CA VAL A 8 -10.63 -4.06 9.20
C VAL A 8 -11.27 -3.27 10.33
N GLU A 9 -12.58 -3.12 10.27
CA GLU A 9 -13.36 -2.54 11.34
C GLU A 9 -13.40 -3.56 12.48
N TYR A 10 -12.82 -3.19 13.62
CA TYR A 10 -12.95 -3.94 14.87
C TYR A 10 -13.98 -3.22 15.73
N PRO A 11 -15.24 -3.69 15.76
CA PRO A 11 -16.31 -3.00 16.49
C PRO A 11 -16.02 -2.85 17.99
N ASP A 12 -15.11 -3.67 18.53
CA ASP A 12 -14.80 -3.75 19.96
C ASP A 12 -13.36 -3.33 20.31
N GLY A 13 -12.68 -2.54 19.47
CA GLY A 13 -11.32 -2.00 19.79
C GLY A 13 -10.15 -2.96 19.52
N GLY A 14 -10.38 -3.99 18.72
CA GLY A 14 -9.38 -5.01 18.41
C GLY A 14 -9.13 -5.96 19.57
N ARG A 15 -8.32 -7.01 19.37
CA ARG A 15 -8.11 -8.12 20.33
C ARG A 15 -7.56 -7.74 21.72
N TYR A 16 -7.33 -6.46 21.99
CA TYR A 16 -6.65 -5.97 23.19
C TYR A 16 -7.45 -4.94 23.99
N ALA A 17 -8.55 -4.38 23.47
CA ALA A 17 -9.29 -3.33 24.19
C ALA A 17 -10.02 -3.88 25.43
N GLU A 18 -10.55 -5.11 25.36
CA GLU A 18 -11.19 -5.80 26.50
C GLU A 18 -10.19 -6.19 27.60
N LEU A 19 -8.90 -6.24 27.30
CA LEU A 19 -7.87 -6.75 28.22
C LEU A 19 -7.21 -5.65 29.07
N ALA A 20 -7.45 -4.36 28.76
CA ALA A 20 -6.59 -3.30 29.27
C ALA A 20 -7.29 -2.13 29.98
N ASP A 21 -8.64 -2.07 30.05
CA ASP A 21 -9.37 -0.88 30.54
C ASP A 21 -8.89 0.44 29.89
N VAL A 22 -8.36 0.36 28.66
CA VAL A 22 -7.83 1.52 27.92
C VAL A 22 -8.88 1.97 26.90
N ALA A 23 -9.30 3.23 27.02
CA ALA A 23 -10.10 3.88 25.99
C ALA A 23 -9.29 4.04 24.69
N VAL A 24 -9.65 3.31 23.64
CA VAL A 24 -9.00 3.40 22.33
C VAL A 24 -9.51 4.63 21.57
N PRO A 25 -8.64 5.57 21.15
CA PRO A 25 -9.05 6.70 20.33
C PRO A 25 -9.69 6.26 19.01
N ARG A 26 -10.67 7.04 18.52
CA ARG A 26 -11.32 6.76 17.24
C ARG A 26 -10.29 6.70 16.10
N PRO A 27 -10.45 5.78 15.12
CA PRO A 27 -9.58 5.74 13.95
C PRO A 27 -9.59 7.07 13.20
N PRO A 28 -8.45 7.52 12.66
CA PRO A 28 -8.42 8.69 11.80
C PRO A 28 -9.22 8.42 10.52
N GLU A 29 -10.11 9.35 10.17
CA GLU A 29 -10.84 9.33 8.91
C GLU A 29 -10.06 10.05 7.81
N PRO A 30 -10.22 9.64 6.53
CA PRO A 30 -9.69 10.41 5.41
C PRO A 30 -10.25 11.84 5.40
N PRO A 31 -9.45 12.84 5.03
CA PRO A 31 -9.92 14.22 4.96
C PRO A 31 -11.04 14.36 3.92
N ALA A 32 -12.06 15.18 4.24
CA ALA A 32 -13.22 15.40 3.37
C ALA A 32 -12.83 15.98 2.00
N VAL A 33 -11.79 16.83 1.98
CA VAL A 33 -11.17 17.32 0.75
C VAL A 33 -9.90 16.50 0.50
N PRO A 34 -9.81 15.81 -0.65
CA PRO A 34 -8.59 15.10 -1.03
C PRO A 34 -7.40 16.05 -1.09
N VAL A 35 -6.28 15.64 -0.49
CA VAL A 35 -5.03 16.40 -0.53
C VAL A 35 -4.25 16.00 -1.79
N GLU A 36 -3.85 17.00 -2.58
CA GLU A 36 -2.92 16.81 -3.69
C GLU A 36 -1.51 16.62 -3.13
N VAL A 37 -0.89 15.49 -3.48
CA VAL A 37 0.47 15.15 -3.05
C VAL A 37 1.30 14.89 -4.28
N ASP A 38 2.35 15.68 -4.46
CA ASP A 38 3.37 15.39 -5.48
C ASP A 38 4.16 14.13 -5.08
N ALA A 39 3.87 13.04 -5.78
CA ALA A 39 4.51 11.75 -5.57
C ALA A 39 5.75 11.54 -6.44
N SER A 40 6.11 12.51 -7.30
CA SER A 40 7.27 12.43 -8.19
C SER A 40 8.58 12.23 -7.43
N ARG A 41 8.68 12.76 -6.21
CA ARG A 41 9.83 12.60 -5.31
C ARG A 41 10.14 11.16 -4.91
N HIS A 42 9.17 10.25 -5.07
CA HIS A 42 9.32 8.84 -4.68
C HIS A 42 9.63 7.93 -5.87
N LEU A 43 9.65 8.46 -7.08
CA LEU A 43 9.94 7.68 -8.28
C LEU A 43 11.38 7.18 -8.28
N GLY A 44 11.58 6.00 -8.85
CA GLY A 44 12.90 5.40 -8.95
C GLY A 44 12.90 3.90 -8.69
N VAL A 45 14.09 3.39 -8.42
CA VAL A 45 14.33 1.97 -8.18
C VAL A 45 14.85 1.78 -6.78
N TYR A 46 14.18 0.91 -6.04
CA TYR A 46 14.55 0.51 -4.70
C TYR A 46 14.96 -0.95 -4.72
N GLU A 47 15.99 -1.26 -3.95
CA GLU A 47 16.48 -2.63 -3.81
C GLU A 47 16.47 -3.03 -2.35
N ARG A 48 16.00 -4.25 -2.10
CA ARG A 48 16.14 -4.96 -0.84
C ARG A 48 16.58 -6.38 -1.13
N ALA A 49 17.11 -7.06 -0.11
CA ALA A 49 17.37 -8.49 -0.21
C ALA A 49 16.12 -9.24 -0.70
N GLY A 50 16.25 -9.90 -1.86
CA GLY A 50 15.20 -10.71 -2.47
C GLY A 50 14.18 -9.96 -3.33
N SER A 51 14.26 -8.63 -3.49
CA SER A 51 13.39 -7.94 -4.46
C SER A 51 13.91 -6.60 -4.95
N ARG A 52 13.69 -6.32 -6.23
CA ARG A 52 13.82 -5.01 -6.86
C ARG A 52 12.44 -4.41 -7.11
N ILE A 53 12.24 -3.16 -6.70
CA ILE A 53 10.97 -2.44 -6.81
C ILE A 53 11.18 -1.21 -7.67
N GLU A 54 10.37 -1.06 -8.71
CA GLU A 54 10.39 0.07 -9.64
C GLU A 54 9.09 0.88 -9.44
N LEU A 55 9.23 2.17 -9.12
CA LEU A 55 8.12 3.13 -9.01
C LEU A 55 8.11 4.07 -10.22
N SER A 56 7.00 4.09 -10.96
CA SER A 56 6.80 4.94 -12.13
C SER A 56 5.43 5.61 -12.13
N GLN A 57 5.29 6.73 -12.83
CA GLN A 57 3.98 7.34 -13.07
C GLN A 57 3.29 6.70 -14.28
N SER A 58 1.97 6.62 -14.23
CA SER A 58 1.13 6.24 -15.35
C SER A 58 -0.12 7.13 -15.38
N PRO A 59 -0.86 7.19 -16.51
CA PRO A 59 -2.08 8.00 -16.59
C PRO A 59 -3.14 7.65 -15.53
N GLY A 60 -3.10 6.43 -14.97
CA GLY A 60 -3.98 5.96 -13.89
C GLY A 60 -3.40 6.10 -12.48
N GLY A 61 -2.33 6.88 -12.30
CA GLY A 61 -1.62 7.06 -11.04
C GLY A 61 -0.29 6.31 -10.97
N LEU A 62 0.26 6.22 -9.76
CA LEU A 62 1.51 5.52 -9.51
C LEU A 62 1.43 4.02 -9.83
N ARG A 63 2.47 3.52 -10.47
CA ARG A 63 2.66 2.11 -10.78
C ARG A 63 3.88 1.59 -10.03
N LEU A 64 3.68 0.48 -9.33
CA LEU A 64 4.71 -0.25 -8.63
C LEU A 64 4.94 -1.58 -9.34
N LYS A 65 6.18 -1.86 -9.73
CA LYS A 65 6.59 -3.14 -10.28
C LYS A 65 7.60 -3.79 -9.35
N THR A 66 7.24 -4.93 -8.78
CA THR A 66 8.13 -5.74 -7.95
C THR A 66 8.67 -6.89 -8.77
N THR A 67 9.98 -7.10 -8.70
CA THR A 67 10.67 -8.25 -9.26
C THR A 67 11.36 -8.98 -8.12
N VAL A 68 11.01 -10.24 -7.87
CA VAL A 68 11.70 -11.08 -6.89
C VAL A 68 13.07 -11.46 -7.45
N THR A 69 14.11 -11.33 -6.64
CA THR A 69 15.51 -11.53 -7.04
C THR A 69 16.17 -12.61 -6.18
N GLY A 70 17.28 -13.19 -6.69
CA GLY A 70 18.06 -14.20 -5.97
C GLY A 70 17.31 -15.53 -5.76
N GLY A 71 17.72 -16.31 -4.75
CA GLY A 71 17.16 -17.64 -4.49
C GLY A 71 15.66 -17.66 -4.15
N LEU A 72 15.13 -16.53 -3.67
CA LEU A 72 13.69 -16.34 -3.45
C LEU A 72 12.88 -16.42 -4.74
N ALA A 73 13.46 -16.03 -5.88
CA ALA A 73 12.78 -16.07 -7.17
C ALA A 73 12.39 -17.50 -7.53
N GLU A 74 13.24 -18.50 -7.23
CA GLU A 74 12.97 -19.91 -7.56
C GLU A 74 11.86 -20.54 -6.72
N LEU A 75 11.45 -19.89 -5.62
CA LEU A 75 10.43 -20.38 -4.70
C LEU A 75 9.05 -19.75 -4.93
N VAL A 76 8.95 -18.73 -5.78
CA VAL A 76 7.68 -18.01 -6.04
C VAL A 76 7.19 -18.29 -7.45
N ALA A 77 5.90 -18.60 -7.57
CA ALA A 77 5.26 -18.83 -8.87
C ALA A 77 5.27 -17.58 -9.76
N GLU A 78 5.11 -16.39 -9.15
CA GLU A 78 5.09 -15.12 -9.85
C GLU A 78 6.33 -14.28 -9.48
N LYS A 79 7.31 -14.25 -10.37
CA LYS A 79 8.58 -13.51 -10.18
C LYS A 79 8.45 -12.00 -10.42
N ARG A 80 7.44 -11.56 -11.19
CA ARG A 80 7.17 -10.15 -11.47
C ARG A 80 5.71 -9.83 -11.22
N ARG A 81 5.47 -8.88 -10.32
CA ARG A 81 4.14 -8.37 -10.04
C ARG A 81 4.10 -6.88 -10.33
N THR A 82 3.10 -6.45 -11.07
CA THR A 82 2.82 -5.03 -11.26
C THR A 82 1.52 -4.69 -10.57
N THR A 83 1.59 -3.75 -9.64
CA THR A 83 0.43 -3.22 -8.92
C THR A 83 0.31 -1.76 -9.28
N THR A 84 -0.83 -1.38 -9.87
CA THR A 84 -1.19 0.02 -9.95
C THR A 84 -1.65 0.43 -8.56
N TRP A 85 -1.00 1.42 -7.98
CA TRP A 85 -1.49 2.00 -6.75
C TRP A 85 -2.58 3.00 -7.12
N CYS A 86 -3.83 2.60 -6.90
CA CYS A 86 -4.99 3.45 -7.14
C CYS A 86 -5.98 3.22 -5.99
N ARG A 87 -5.88 4.05 -4.94
CA ARG A 87 -6.95 4.25 -3.94
C ARG A 87 -6.86 5.57 -3.17
N CYS A 88 -6.17 6.57 -3.70
CA CYS A 88 -6.49 7.96 -3.41
C CYS A 88 -7.44 8.43 -4.52
N ARG A 89 -8.61 8.97 -4.16
CA ARG A 89 -9.51 9.63 -5.13
C ARG A 89 -8.88 10.90 -5.76
N THR A 90 -7.70 11.29 -5.31
CA THR A 90 -6.90 12.42 -5.77
C THR A 90 -6.07 12.04 -7.00
N ARG A 91 -6.04 12.93 -7.99
CA ARG A 91 -5.16 12.80 -9.16
C ARG A 91 -3.72 12.73 -8.69
N CYS A 92 -2.92 11.83 -9.26
CA CYS A 92 -1.48 12.08 -9.32
C CYS A 92 -1.30 13.07 -10.47
N SER A 93 -0.96 14.31 -10.14
CA SER A 93 -0.56 15.33 -11.12
C SER A 93 0.88 15.11 -11.56
#